data_AF-A0A1M7FUK7-F1
#
_entry.id   AF-A0A1M7FUK7-F1
#
_cell.length_a   1.000
_cell.length_b   1.000
_cell.length_c   1.000
_cell.angle_alpha   90.00
_cell.angle_beta   90.00
_cell.angle_gamma   90.00
#
_symmetry.space_group_name_H-M   'P 1'
#
loop_
_entity.id
_entity.type
_entity.pdbx_description
1 polymer ?
#
loop_
_entity_poly.entity_id
_entity_poly.type
_entity_poly.pdbx_seq_one_letter_code
_entity_poly.pdbx_strand_id
1 'polypeptide(L)'
;MKSIRELFKNNPSLLDEPEVAQLLEYCEQLQDEIVEFKFQKTNNKELAMLDMIKEVIKGCDATEKEHAEHDRFGYDAPNYQETISNLKRYILVRCREEKIWL
;
A
#
# COMPACT_ATOMS: atom_id res chain seq x y z
N MET A 1 -8.46 17.48 13.58
CA MET A 1 -9.40 17.78 14.70
C MET A 1 -9.25 19.26 15.03
N LYS A 2 -10.32 19.99 15.41
CA LYS A 2 -10.17 21.36 15.93
C LYS A 2 -9.30 21.33 17.18
N SER A 3 -8.53 22.38 17.45
CA SER A 3 -7.67 22.36 18.64
C SER A 3 -8.53 22.31 19.92
N ILE A 4 -8.04 21.69 20.99
CA ILE A 4 -8.76 21.62 22.29
C ILE A 4 -9.22 23.01 22.74
N ARG A 5 -8.39 24.04 22.51
CA ARG A 5 -8.71 25.44 22.80
C ARG A 5 -9.85 26.01 21.95
N GLU A 6 -10.04 25.50 20.73
CA GLU A 6 -11.15 25.89 19.86
C GLU A 6 -12.45 25.17 20.23
N LEU A 7 -12.36 23.93 20.72
CA LEU A 7 -13.52 23.14 21.17
C LEU A 7 -14.17 23.75 22.41
N PHE A 8 -13.36 24.19 23.38
CA PHE A 8 -13.84 24.73 24.66
C PHE A 8 -13.86 26.26 24.74
N LYS A 9 -13.69 26.96 23.62
CA LYS A 9 -13.61 28.44 23.57
C LYS A 9 -14.80 29.14 24.24
N ASN A 10 -16.00 28.55 24.15
CA ASN A 10 -17.23 29.14 24.68
C ASN A 10 -17.52 28.73 26.13
N ASN A 11 -16.87 27.68 26.65
CA ASN A 11 -17.04 27.18 28.02
C ASN A 11 -15.71 26.59 28.52
N PRO A 12 -14.73 27.43 28.92
CA PRO A 12 -13.39 26.98 29.31
C PRO A 12 -13.39 26.14 30.59
N SER A 13 -14.35 26.35 31.49
CA SER A 13 -14.46 25.65 32.77
C SER A 13 -14.68 24.15 32.63
N LEU A 14 -15.15 23.69 31.47
CA LEU A 14 -15.29 22.27 31.19
C LEU A 14 -13.95 21.55 31.09
N LEU A 15 -12.83 22.26 30.84
CA LEU A 15 -11.50 21.66 30.84
C LEU A 15 -11.02 21.26 32.25
N ASP A 16 -11.61 21.85 33.29
CA ASP A 16 -11.29 21.53 34.68
C ASP A 16 -12.07 20.30 35.18
N GLU A 17 -13.07 19.85 34.41
CA GLU A 17 -13.87 18.66 34.76
C GLU A 17 -13.06 17.38 34.51
N PRO A 18 -12.97 16.49 35.51
CA PRO A 18 -12.13 15.29 35.42
C PRO A 18 -12.58 14.34 34.29
N GLU A 19 -13.87 14.30 33.97
CA GLU A 19 -14.42 13.51 32.87
C GLU A 19 -13.96 14.02 31.50
N VAL A 20 -13.83 15.34 31.35
CA VAL A 20 -13.36 15.97 30.12
C VAL A 20 -11.86 15.75 29.95
N ALA A 21 -11.08 15.84 31.04
CA ALA A 21 -9.66 15.50 31.03
C ALA A 21 -9.42 14.05 30.60
N GLN A 22 -10.17 13.09 31.16
CA GLN A 22 -10.08 11.67 30.77
C GLN A 22 -10.47 11.44 29.30
N LEU A 23 -11.51 12.13 28.82
CA LEU A 23 -11.94 12.00 27.43
C LEU A 23 -10.89 12.54 26.46
N LEU A 24 -10.24 13.66 26.80
CA LEU A 24 -9.16 14.24 26.00
C LEU A 24 -7.97 13.31 25.93
N GLU A 25 -7.55 12.74 27.07
CA GLU A 25 -6.45 11.78 27.13
C GLU A 25 -6.74 10.53 26.29
N TYR A 26 -7.96 9.99 26.37
CA TYR A 26 -8.39 8.87 25.53
C TYR A 26 -8.39 9.23 24.04
N CYS A 27 -8.80 10.44 23.68
CA CYS A 27 -8.79 10.90 22.29
C CYS A 27 -7.38 11.11 21.73
N GLU A 28 -6.42 11.55 22.56
CA GLU A 28 -5.00 11.65 22.21
C GLU A 28 -4.40 10.26 21.99
N GLN A 29 -4.64 9.32 22.90
CA GLN A 29 -4.19 7.92 22.76
C GLN A 29 -4.72 7.30 21.46
N LEU A 30 -6.01 7.47 21.17
CA LEU A 30 -6.60 6.99 19.91
C LEU A 30 -5.98 7.65 18.67
N GLN A 31 -5.60 8.94 18.74
CA GLN A 31 -4.93 9.61 17.62
C GLN A 31 -3.54 9.04 17.36
N ASP A 32 -2.76 8.80 18.41
CA ASP A 32 -1.43 8.21 18.31
C ASP A 32 -1.49 6.81 17.71
N GLU A 33 -2.41 5.97 18.19
CA GLU A 33 -2.66 4.64 17.61
C GLU A 33 -3.05 4.70 16.13
N ILE A 34 -3.90 5.67 15.74
CA ILE A 34 -4.29 5.87 14.34
C ILE A 34 -3.09 6.27 13.47
N VAL A 35 -2.21 7.14 13.98
CA VAL A 35 -1.00 7.58 13.26
C VAL A 35 -0.04 6.41 13.08
N GLU A 36 0.22 5.65 14.14
CA GLU A 36 1.08 4.48 14.11
C GLU A 36 0.52 3.41 13.16
N PHE A 37 -0.78 3.12 13.22
CA PHE A 37 -1.46 2.19 12.32
C PHE A 37 -1.36 2.64 10.85
N LYS A 38 -1.52 3.94 10.58
CA LYS A 38 -1.33 4.50 9.22
C LYS A 38 0.10 4.34 8.76
N PHE A 39 1.09 4.59 9.60
CA PHE A 39 2.51 4.45 9.27
C PHE A 39 2.86 2.99 8.94
N GLN A 40 2.45 2.04 9.80
CA GLN A 40 2.63 0.61 9.56
C GLN A 40 1.97 0.16 8.25
N LYS A 41 0.76 0.66 7.97
CA LYS A 41 0.04 0.37 6.72
C LYS A 41 0.73 0.95 5.48
N THR A 42 1.31 2.15 5.56
CA THR A 42 2.05 2.77 4.45
C THR A 42 3.33 2.00 4.15
N ASN A 43 4.13 1.65 5.17
CA ASN A 43 5.33 0.83 5.00
C ASN A 43 5.03 -0.52 4.36
N ASN A 44 3.95 -1.17 4.77
CA ASN A 44 3.55 -2.46 4.20
C ASN A 44 3.24 -2.35 2.69
N LYS A 45 2.51 -1.30 2.28
CA LYS A 45 2.18 -1.08 0.86
C LYS A 45 3.39 -0.78 0.00
N GLU A 46 4.35 -0.01 0.49
CA GLU A 46 5.57 0.31 -0.25
C GLU A 46 6.43 -0.95 -0.46
N LEU A 47 6.57 -1.79 0.56
CA LEU A 47 7.26 -3.08 0.45
C LEU A 47 6.55 -4.02 -0.53
N ALA A 48 5.22 -4.13 -0.45
CA ALA A 48 4.43 -4.93 -1.38
C ALA A 48 4.58 -4.45 -2.84
N MET A 49 4.61 -3.13 -3.05
CA MET A 49 4.81 -2.54 -4.37
C MET A 49 6.22 -2.79 -4.90
N LEU A 50 7.25 -2.68 -4.06
CA LEU A 50 8.63 -3.00 -4.42
C LEU A 50 8.78 -4.47 -4.84
N ASP A 51 8.17 -5.40 -4.11
CA ASP A 51 8.22 -6.81 -4.44
C ASP A 51 7.45 -7.13 -5.73
N MET A 52 6.31 -6.47 -5.95
CA MET A 52 5.58 -6.57 -7.22
C MET A 52 6.42 -6.11 -8.41
N ILE A 53 7.11 -4.98 -8.29
CA ILE A 53 7.98 -4.43 -9.35
C ILE A 53 9.15 -5.40 -9.63
N LYS A 54 9.79 -5.95 -8.58
CA LYS A 54 10.88 -6.94 -8.76
C LYS A 54 10.41 -8.17 -9.53
N GLU A 55 9.22 -8.68 -9.24
CA GLU A 55 8.67 -9.84 -9.95
C GLU A 55 8.34 -9.53 -11.42
N VAL A 56 7.83 -8.32 -11.71
CA VAL A 56 7.63 -7.88 -13.10
C VAL A 56 8.96 -7.80 -13.85
N ILE A 57 10.00 -7.23 -13.23
CA ILE A 57 11.35 -7.15 -13.84
C ILE A 57 11.90 -8.54 -14.14
N LYS A 58 11.80 -9.50 -13.20
CA LYS A 58 12.21 -10.90 -13.45
C LYS A 58 11.48 -11.52 -14.65
N GLY A 59 10.19 -11.24 -14.80
CA GLY A 59 9.40 -11.70 -15.93
C GLY A 59 9.87 -11.11 -17.27
N CYS A 60 10.23 -9.82 -17.27
CA CYS A 60 10.85 -9.16 -18.43
C CYS A 60 12.19 -9.80 -18.78
N ASP A 61 13.09 -9.96 -17.80
CA ASP A 61 14.43 -10.56 -18.01
C ASP A 61 14.33 -11.98 -18.59
N ALA A 62 13.38 -12.79 -18.10
CA ALA A 62 13.13 -14.12 -18.62
C ALA A 62 12.65 -14.09 -20.08
N THR A 63 11.75 -13.15 -20.41
CA THR A 63 11.23 -12.96 -21.77
C THR A 63 12.33 -12.50 -22.73
N GLU A 64 13.20 -11.58 -22.30
CA GLU A 64 14.34 -11.11 -23.09
C GLU A 64 15.33 -12.24 -23.38
N LYS A 65 15.58 -13.12 -22.40
CA LYS A 65 16.43 -14.29 -22.58
C LYS A 65 15.84 -15.28 -23.59
N GLU A 66 14.55 -15.58 -23.50
CA GLU A 66 13.85 -16.43 -24.46
C GLU A 66 13.88 -15.82 -25.87
N HIS A 67 13.71 -14.50 -26.00
CA HIS A 67 13.83 -13.80 -27.27
C HIS A 67 15.25 -13.91 -27.85
N ALA A 68 16.29 -13.73 -27.03
CA ALA A 68 17.67 -13.88 -27.45
C ALA A 68 18.00 -15.32 -27.90
N GLU A 69 17.40 -16.34 -27.28
CA GLU A 69 17.53 -17.73 -27.70
C GLU A 69 16.75 -18.00 -29.00
N HIS A 70 15.53 -17.45 -29.14
CA HIS A 70 14.76 -17.50 -30.37
C HIS A 70 15.52 -16.89 -31.56
N ASP A 71 16.08 -15.69 -31.41
CA ASP A 71 16.89 -15.04 -32.46
C ASP A 71 18.12 -15.88 -32.86
N ARG A 72 18.65 -16.66 -31.91
CA ARG A 72 19.86 -17.46 -32.11
C ARG A 72 19.59 -18.82 -32.74
N PHE A 73 18.40 -19.39 -32.54
CA PHE A 73 18.07 -20.76 -32.93
C PHE A 73 16.86 -20.90 -33.88
N GLY A 74 16.08 -19.85 -34.10
CA GLY A 74 15.01 -19.79 -35.10
C GLY A 74 13.76 -20.62 -34.80
N TYR A 75 13.41 -20.82 -33.52
CA TYR A 75 12.18 -21.50 -33.10
C TYR A 75 10.92 -20.66 -33.39
N ASP A 76 9.72 -21.24 -33.32
CA ASP A 76 8.48 -20.48 -33.50
C ASP A 76 8.34 -19.37 -32.46
N ALA A 77 7.85 -18.21 -32.89
CA ALA A 77 7.70 -17.03 -32.04
C ALA A 77 6.80 -17.35 -30.82
N PRO A 78 7.22 -16.96 -29.60
CA PRO A 78 6.42 -17.22 -28.40
C PRO A 78 5.07 -16.50 -28.47
N ASN A 79 4.07 -17.06 -27.78
CA ASN A 79 2.73 -16.47 -27.73
C ASN A 79 2.71 -15.22 -26.84
N TYR A 80 3.16 -14.09 -27.38
CA TYR A 80 3.23 -12.80 -26.69
C TYR A 80 1.89 -12.39 -26.05
N GLN A 81 0.77 -12.72 -26.69
CA GLN A 81 -0.56 -12.40 -26.19
C GLN A 81 -0.87 -13.16 -24.90
N GLU A 82 -0.45 -14.42 -24.81
CA GLU A 82 -0.58 -15.25 -23.61
C GLU A 82 0.36 -14.76 -22.49
N THR A 83 1.62 -14.44 -22.81
CA THR A 83 2.58 -13.88 -21.84
C THR A 83 2.06 -12.58 -21.21
N ILE A 84 1.57 -11.64 -22.04
CA ILE A 84 0.97 -10.39 -21.56
C ILE A 84 -0.27 -10.66 -20.70
N SER A 85 -1.12 -11.61 -21.11
CA SER A 85 -2.33 -11.96 -20.35
C SER A 85 -2.00 -12.57 -18.99
N ASN A 86 -0.96 -13.40 -18.92
CA ASN A 86 -0.48 -14.00 -17.69
C ASN A 86 0.13 -12.94 -16.75
N LEU A 87 0.93 -12.01 -17.27
CA LEU A 87 1.48 -10.90 -16.49
C LEU A 87 0.37 -10.01 -15.92
N LYS A 88 -0.63 -9.64 -16.75
CA LYS A 88 -1.79 -8.86 -16.28
C LYS A 88 -2.56 -9.59 -15.18
N ARG A 89 -2.80 -10.89 -15.36
CA ARG A 89 -3.49 -11.71 -14.35
C ARG A 89 -2.71 -11.74 -13.04
N TYR A 90 -1.39 -11.95 -13.12
CA TYR A 90 -0.52 -11.97 -11.94
C TYR A 90 -0.60 -10.64 -11.18
N ILE A 91 -0.42 -9.51 -11.87
CA ILE A 91 -0.50 -8.18 -11.25
C ILE A 91 -1.86 -7.97 -10.58
N LEU A 92 -2.97 -8.28 -11.26
CA LEU A 92 -4.32 -8.12 -10.71
C LEU A 92 -4.57 -8.99 -9.46
N VAL A 93 -4.07 -10.23 -9.45
CA VAL A 93 -4.16 -11.12 -8.28
C VAL A 93 -3.35 -10.56 -7.12
N ARG A 94 -2.10 -10.15 -7.34
CA ARG A 94 -1.25 -9.56 -6.31
C ARG A 94 -1.84 -8.26 -5.76
N CYS A 95 -2.37 -7.39 -6.62
CA CYS A 95 -3.07 -6.19 -6.19
C CYS A 95 -4.27 -6.50 -5.28
N ARG A 96 -5.05 -7.55 -5.61
CA ARG A 96 -6.16 -7.99 -4.76
C ARG A 96 -5.71 -8.51 -3.40
N GLU A 97 -4.67 -9.36 -3.37
CA GLU A 97 -4.11 -9.93 -2.13
C GLU A 97 -3.59 -8.84 -1.20
N GLU A 98 -2.85 -7.88 -1.75
CA GLU A 98 -2.22 -6.77 -1.02
C GLU A 98 -3.19 -5.61 -0.75
N LYS A 99 -4.46 -5.73 -1.16
CA LYS A 99 -5.50 -4.68 -1.06
C LYS A 99 -5.05 -3.36 -1.69
N ILE A 100 -4.29 -3.47 -2.77
CA ILE A 100 -3.89 -2.37 -3.65
C ILE A 100 -5.02 -2.25 -4.68
N TRP A 101 -5.78 -1.16 -4.58
CA TRP A 101 -6.81 -0.83 -5.55
C TRP A 101 -6.16 -0.07 -6.70
N LEU A 102 -6.16 -0.67 -7.89
CA LEU A 102 -5.72 -0.07 -9.14
C LEU A 102 -6.82 0.80 -9.75
#